data_AF-W5TK91-F1
#
_entry.id   AF-W5TK91-F1
#
_cell.length_a   1.000
_cell.length_b   1.000
_cell.length_c   1.000
_cell.angle_alpha   90.00
_cell.angle_beta   90.00
_cell.angle_gamma   90.00
#
_symmetry.space_group_name_H-M   'P 1'
#
loop_
_entity.id
_entity.type
_entity.pdbx_description
1 polymer ?
#
loop_
_entity_poly.entity_id
_entity_poly.type
_entity_poly.pdbx_seq_one_letter_code
_entity_poly.pdbx_strand_id
1 'polypeptide(L)'
;MSNKPKFAHVVFQTGQPNVVRDWYCAVLDGHVVYQDEALCFITFDDEHHRVALLTPPTPLEPRNPAAAGAHHVAYTFDHLDDLLDRYQALRDRGIHPAVCIAHGVTTSMYYRDPDGNFVEMQIDNFAEPEQATEYMRGPEYAADSVGPAFDPEAMLAARRDGADVGELTTRSWSLRAKLPSPMPVLIGAAN
;
A
#
# COMPACT_ATOMS: atom_id res chain seq x y z
N MET A 1 14.54 -0.04 -27.51
CA MET A 1 14.86 0.03 -26.06
C MET A 1 14.37 1.38 -25.56
N SER A 2 13.65 1.42 -24.43
CA SER A 2 13.24 2.68 -23.80
C SER A 2 14.46 3.40 -23.23
N ASN A 3 14.57 4.72 -23.40
CA ASN A 3 15.58 5.56 -22.76
C ASN A 3 15.13 6.11 -21.40
N LYS A 4 13.96 5.68 -20.90
CA LYS A 4 13.42 6.09 -19.61
C LYS A 4 13.74 5.02 -18.55
N PRO A 5 14.15 5.41 -17.34
CA PRO A 5 14.39 4.46 -16.25
C PRO A 5 13.09 3.76 -15.85
N LYS A 6 13.22 2.53 -15.34
CA LYS A 6 12.15 1.81 -14.65
C LYS A 6 12.46 1.80 -13.16
N PHE A 7 11.44 1.74 -12.32
CA PHE A 7 11.65 1.42 -10.91
C PHE A 7 12.15 -0.03 -10.81
N ALA A 8 13.31 -0.24 -10.17
CA ALA A 8 13.91 -1.56 -10.02
C ALA A 8 13.56 -2.14 -8.66
N HIS A 9 14.06 -1.51 -7.58
CA HIS A 9 13.87 -1.97 -6.21
C HIS A 9 13.86 -0.81 -5.21
N VAL A 10 13.32 -1.10 -4.02
CA VAL A 10 13.51 -0.30 -2.81
C VAL A 10 14.39 -1.06 -1.82
N VAL A 11 15.21 -0.33 -1.06
CA VAL A 11 16.03 -0.89 0.01
C VAL A 11 15.58 -0.31 1.35
N PHE A 12 15.25 -1.17 2.30
CA PHE A 12 14.95 -0.79 3.69
C PHE A 12 16.09 -1.17 4.60
N GLN A 13 16.35 -0.33 5.61
CA GLN A 13 17.24 -0.68 6.71
C GLN A 13 16.43 -1.24 7.86
N THR A 14 16.85 -2.36 8.44
CA THR A 14 16.14 -3.00 9.54
C THR A 14 17.08 -3.60 10.57
N GLY A 15 16.69 -3.53 11.85
CA GLY A 15 17.33 -4.25 12.95
C GLY A 15 16.75 -5.64 13.20
N GLN A 16 15.72 -6.03 12.44
CA GLN A 16 14.96 -7.28 12.62
C GLN A 16 14.70 -7.97 11.26
N PRO A 17 15.75 -8.34 10.51
CA PRO A 17 15.64 -8.75 9.11
C PRO A 17 14.71 -9.94 8.86
N ASN A 18 14.68 -10.94 9.76
CA ASN A 18 13.81 -12.09 9.58
C ASN A 18 12.32 -11.73 9.72
N VAL A 19 11.98 -10.85 10.66
CA VAL A 19 10.58 -10.41 10.89
C VAL A 19 10.09 -9.60 9.70
N VAL A 20 10.90 -8.65 9.23
CA VAL A 20 10.57 -7.80 8.08
C VAL A 20 10.52 -8.62 6.79
N ARG A 21 11.47 -9.55 6.60
CA ARG A 21 11.46 -10.47 5.46
C ARG A 21 10.18 -11.28 5.39
N ASP A 22 9.80 -11.93 6.48
CA ASP A 22 8.62 -12.80 6.52
C ASP A 22 7.34 -11.99 6.27
N TRP A 23 7.30 -10.75 6.76
CA TRP A 23 6.22 -9.82 6.50
C TRP A 23 6.15 -9.40 5.02
N TYR A 24 7.26 -9.00 4.38
CA TYR A 24 7.25 -8.63 2.96
C TYR A 24 6.92 -9.82 2.05
N CYS A 25 7.43 -11.02 2.36
CA CYS A 25 7.05 -12.24 1.63
C CYS A 25 5.54 -12.49 1.77
N ALA A 26 4.98 -12.29 2.96
CA ALA A 26 3.55 -12.45 3.19
C ALA A 26 2.70 -11.43 2.41
N VAL A 27 3.02 -10.14 2.56
CA VAL A 27 2.23 -9.02 2.02
C VAL A 27 2.28 -8.98 0.50
N LEU A 28 3.44 -9.27 -0.09
CA LEU A 28 3.62 -9.20 -1.54
C LEU A 28 3.45 -10.55 -2.24
N ASP A 29 3.17 -11.65 -1.52
CA ASP A 29 3.26 -13.04 -2.05
C ASP A 29 4.61 -13.27 -2.72
N GLY A 30 5.64 -12.73 -2.08
CA GLY A 30 7.01 -12.79 -2.55
C GLY A 30 7.77 -13.96 -1.96
N HIS A 31 8.94 -14.21 -2.52
CA HIS A 31 9.90 -15.17 -2.01
C HIS A 31 11.32 -14.58 -2.00
N VAL A 32 12.16 -15.15 -1.14
CA VAL A 32 13.56 -14.76 -0.99
C VAL A 32 14.38 -15.35 -2.14
N VAL A 33 15.14 -14.50 -2.83
CA VAL A 33 16.08 -14.94 -3.89
C VAL A 33 17.51 -15.08 -3.38
N TYR A 34 17.87 -14.33 -2.34
CA TYR A 34 19.19 -14.33 -1.71
C TYR A 34 19.09 -13.80 -0.28
N GLN A 35 19.85 -14.39 0.64
CA GLN A 35 19.99 -13.88 2.00
C GLN A 35 21.36 -14.23 2.58
N ASP A 36 22.02 -13.26 3.20
CA ASP A 36 23.16 -13.43 4.11
C ASP A 36 22.94 -12.65 5.42
N GLU A 37 23.99 -12.44 6.22
CA GLU A 37 23.90 -11.72 7.50
C GLU A 37 23.56 -10.23 7.34
N ALA A 38 23.91 -9.61 6.22
CA ALA A 38 23.76 -8.19 5.97
C ALA A 38 22.63 -7.86 4.99
N LEU A 39 22.32 -8.74 4.05
CA LEU A 39 21.42 -8.49 2.94
C LEU A 39 20.36 -9.58 2.79
N CYS A 40 19.14 -9.18 2.48
CA CYS A 40 18.06 -10.09 2.05
C CYS A 40 17.36 -9.49 0.83
N PHE A 41 17.17 -10.28 -0.22
CA PHE A 41 16.51 -9.87 -1.46
C PHE A 41 15.23 -10.66 -1.67
N ILE A 42 14.14 -9.94 -1.94
CA ILE A 42 12.79 -10.48 -2.11
C ILE A 42 12.27 -10.06 -3.49
N THR A 43 11.68 -11.01 -4.20
CA THR A 43 10.93 -10.75 -5.43
C THR A 43 9.53 -11.32 -5.36
N PHE A 44 8.63 -10.76 -6.17
CA PHE A 44 7.24 -11.16 -6.34
C PHE A 44 6.78 -11.04 -7.80
N ASP A 45 7.68 -10.66 -8.71
CA ASP A 45 7.45 -10.55 -10.15
C ASP A 45 8.69 -11.01 -10.94
N ASP A 46 8.77 -10.66 -12.22
CA ASP A 46 9.84 -11.08 -13.13
C ASP A 46 11.21 -10.41 -12.85
N GLU A 47 11.27 -9.38 -11.99
CA GLU A 47 12.53 -8.72 -11.66
C GLU A 47 13.34 -9.56 -10.66
N HIS A 48 14.68 -9.49 -10.72
CA HIS A 48 15.53 -10.31 -9.85
C HIS A 48 15.29 -10.04 -8.35
N HIS A 49 14.90 -8.82 -7.98
CA HIS A 49 14.39 -8.44 -6.67
C HIS A 49 13.71 -7.07 -6.74
N ARG A 50 12.67 -6.88 -5.93
CA ARG A 50 11.92 -5.63 -5.78
C ARG A 50 12.13 -4.98 -4.41
N VAL A 51 12.34 -5.80 -3.39
CA VAL A 51 12.60 -5.35 -2.02
C VAL A 51 13.93 -5.91 -1.57
N ALA A 52 14.80 -5.05 -1.07
CA ALA A 52 16.02 -5.44 -0.39
C ALA A 52 15.98 -4.97 1.06
N LEU A 53 16.46 -5.82 1.97
CA LEU A 53 16.66 -5.48 3.38
C LEU A 53 18.15 -5.41 3.64
N LEU A 54 18.60 -4.27 4.18
CA LEU A 54 19.95 -4.06 4.66
C LEU A 54 19.94 -4.10 6.19
N THR A 55 20.77 -4.97 6.77
CA THR A 55 20.99 -5.07 8.22
C THR A 55 22.37 -4.49 8.53
N PRO A 56 22.45 -3.25 9.03
CA PRO A 56 23.74 -2.65 9.36
C PRO A 56 24.40 -3.38 10.52
N PRO A 57 25.74 -3.38 10.60
CA PRO A 57 26.47 -4.01 11.71
C PRO A 57 26.31 -3.25 13.04
N THR A 58 25.73 -2.04 12.99
CA THR A 58 25.44 -1.20 14.15
C THR A 58 23.94 -1.21 14.45
N PRO A 59 23.53 -1.27 15.73
CA PRO A 59 22.13 -1.12 16.11
C PRO A 59 21.51 0.15 15.52
N LEU A 60 20.33 0.01 14.95
CA LEU A 60 19.55 1.14 14.42
C LEU A 60 18.75 1.80 15.54
N GLU A 61 18.72 3.13 15.53
CA GLU A 61 17.77 3.88 16.35
C GLU A 61 16.36 3.78 15.74
N PRO A 62 15.30 3.86 16.56
CA PRO A 62 13.95 3.99 16.05
C PRO A 62 13.81 5.19 15.12
N ARG A 63 13.01 5.06 14.06
CA ARG A 63 12.74 6.15 13.13
C ARG A 63 12.18 7.36 13.88
N ASN A 64 12.76 8.54 13.64
CA ASN A 64 12.22 9.80 14.14
C ASN A 64 11.01 10.23 13.28
N PRO A 65 9.77 10.21 13.81
CA PRO A 65 8.58 10.60 13.05
C PRO A 65 8.56 12.10 12.70
N ALA A 66 9.35 12.93 13.39
CA ALA A 66 9.47 14.36 13.12
C ALA A 66 10.57 14.70 12.09
N ALA A 67 11.28 13.71 11.55
CA ALA A 67 12.28 13.90 10.51
C ALA A 67 11.70 13.61 9.12
N ALA A 68 12.18 14.34 8.10
CA ALA A 68 11.87 14.03 6.70
C ALA A 68 12.43 12.65 6.31
N GLY A 69 11.68 11.91 5.49
CA GLY A 69 12.07 10.59 5.00
C GLY A 69 11.05 10.03 4.01
N ALA A 70 11.27 8.79 3.56
CA ALA A 70 10.29 8.09 2.75
C ALA A 70 8.97 7.94 3.55
N HIS A 71 7.85 8.30 2.93
CA HIS A 71 6.55 8.14 3.56
C HIS A 71 6.04 6.70 3.40
N HIS A 72 5.96 6.22 2.17
CA HIS A 72 5.47 4.89 1.83
C HIS A 72 6.07 4.40 0.51
N VAL A 73 5.90 3.10 0.23
CA VAL A 73 6.08 2.49 -1.09
C VAL A 73 4.74 1.90 -1.52
N ALA A 74 4.36 2.09 -2.78
CA ALA A 74 3.08 1.65 -3.31
C ALA A 74 3.23 0.56 -4.37
N TYR A 75 2.31 -0.39 -4.33
CA TYR A 75 2.16 -1.49 -5.27
C TYR A 75 0.73 -1.45 -5.83
N THR A 76 0.59 -1.69 -7.13
CA THR A 76 -0.72 -1.68 -7.80
C THR A 76 -1.11 -3.07 -8.26
N PHE A 77 -2.41 -3.36 -8.21
CA PHE A 77 -3.04 -4.49 -8.88
C PHE A 77 -3.79 -4.00 -10.11
N ASP A 78 -3.98 -4.87 -11.10
CA ASP A 78 -4.74 -4.53 -12.30
C ASP A 78 -6.25 -4.42 -12.00
N HIS A 79 -6.75 -5.16 -11.00
CA HIS A 79 -8.17 -5.27 -10.71
C HIS A 79 -8.50 -5.19 -9.21
N LEU A 80 -9.67 -4.63 -8.89
CA LEU A 80 -10.17 -4.54 -7.51
C LEU A 80 -10.28 -5.91 -6.84
N ASP A 81 -10.65 -6.94 -7.60
CA ASP A 81 -10.80 -8.30 -7.09
C ASP A 81 -9.47 -8.85 -6.57
N ASP A 82 -8.36 -8.59 -7.26
CA ASP A 82 -7.03 -9.03 -6.81
C ASP A 82 -6.60 -8.31 -5.51
N LEU A 83 -6.91 -7.01 -5.40
CA LEU A 83 -6.67 -6.24 -4.17
C LEU A 83 -7.50 -6.79 -3.00
N LEU A 84 -8.77 -7.14 -3.24
CA LEU A 84 -9.68 -7.68 -2.22
C LEU A 84 -9.32 -9.12 -1.81
N ASP A 85 -8.90 -9.96 -2.75
CA ASP A 85 -8.40 -11.31 -2.49
C ASP A 85 -7.10 -11.25 -1.67
N ARG A 86 -6.19 -10.35 -2.04
CA ARG A 86 -4.98 -10.09 -1.26
C ARG A 86 -5.31 -9.62 0.15
N TYR A 87 -6.22 -8.67 0.30
CA TYR A 87 -6.69 -8.20 1.60
C TYR A 87 -7.22 -9.35 2.45
N GLN A 88 -8.08 -10.20 1.88
CA GLN A 88 -8.64 -11.34 2.60
C GLN A 88 -7.54 -12.30 3.09
N ALA A 89 -6.59 -12.65 2.22
CA ALA A 89 -5.49 -13.56 2.55
C ALA A 89 -4.60 -13.02 3.68
N LEU A 90 -4.35 -11.70 3.72
CA LEU A 90 -3.58 -11.06 4.78
C LEU A 90 -4.34 -10.94 6.08
N ARG A 91 -5.61 -10.54 6.01
CA ARG A 91 -6.50 -10.46 7.15
C ARG A 91 -6.61 -11.80 7.87
N ASP A 92 -6.78 -12.89 7.13
CA ASP A 92 -6.89 -14.25 7.70
C ASP A 92 -5.59 -14.70 8.39
N ARG A 93 -4.47 -14.00 8.15
CA ARG A 93 -3.18 -14.17 8.82
C ARG A 93 -2.92 -13.12 9.92
N GLY A 94 -3.91 -12.28 10.24
CA GLY A 94 -3.81 -11.21 11.24
C GLY A 94 -3.03 -9.96 10.77
N ILE A 95 -2.78 -9.82 9.47
CA ILE A 95 -2.15 -8.63 8.89
C ILE A 95 -3.26 -7.73 8.34
N HIS A 96 -3.49 -6.60 9.00
CA HIS A 96 -4.56 -5.66 8.65
C HIS A 96 -3.99 -4.33 8.15
N PRO A 97 -4.68 -3.64 7.22
CA PRO A 97 -4.31 -2.28 6.88
C PRO A 97 -4.46 -1.37 8.11
N ALA A 98 -3.53 -0.45 8.27
CA ALA A 98 -3.62 0.63 9.24
C ALA A 98 -4.71 1.65 8.84
N VAL A 99 -4.89 1.89 7.54
CA VAL A 99 -5.97 2.73 7.00
C VAL A 99 -6.27 2.38 5.54
N CYS A 100 -7.53 2.48 5.15
CA CYS A 100 -8.00 2.29 3.78
C CYS A 100 -8.60 3.61 3.28
N ILE A 101 -8.21 4.07 2.09
CA ILE A 101 -8.53 5.40 1.59
C ILE A 101 -9.00 5.32 0.14
N ALA A 102 -10.13 5.97 -0.16
CA ALA A 102 -10.60 6.17 -1.52
C ALA A 102 -10.11 7.53 -2.01
N HIS A 103 -8.90 7.57 -2.58
CA HIS A 103 -8.28 8.80 -3.10
C HIS A 103 -9.04 9.39 -4.31
N GLY A 104 -10.00 8.64 -4.85
CA GLY A 104 -10.72 8.96 -6.08
C GLY A 104 -9.94 8.48 -7.30
N VAL A 105 -8.66 8.84 -7.41
CA VAL A 105 -7.74 8.27 -8.42
C VAL A 105 -7.43 6.81 -8.16
N THR A 106 -7.35 6.43 -6.88
CA THR A 106 -7.00 5.07 -6.46
C THR A 106 -7.90 4.60 -5.33
N THR A 107 -8.06 3.29 -5.25
CA THR A 107 -8.61 2.60 -4.07
C THR A 107 -7.45 1.96 -3.33
N SER A 108 -7.06 2.50 -2.18
CA SER A 108 -5.78 2.21 -1.53
C SER A 108 -5.91 1.65 -0.12
N MET A 109 -5.09 0.65 0.20
CA MET A 109 -4.96 0.06 1.53
C MET A 109 -3.52 0.22 2.03
N TYR A 110 -3.33 0.95 3.12
CA TYR A 110 -2.01 1.20 3.73
C TYR A 110 -1.77 0.26 4.88
N TYR A 111 -0.71 -0.54 4.79
CA TYR A 111 -0.21 -1.43 5.84
C TYR A 111 1.03 -0.81 6.49
N ARG A 112 1.33 -1.22 7.73
CA ARG A 112 2.61 -0.89 8.38
C ARG A 112 3.48 -2.14 8.42
N ASP A 113 4.69 -2.03 7.88
CA ASP A 113 5.69 -3.06 8.08
C ASP A 113 6.16 -3.11 9.55
N PRO A 114 6.92 -4.14 9.96
CA PRO A 114 7.37 -4.26 11.34
C PRO A 114 8.28 -3.13 11.84
N ASP A 115 8.88 -2.35 10.94
CA ASP A 115 9.68 -1.16 11.27
C ASP A 115 8.84 0.14 11.21
N GLY A 116 7.55 0.03 10.89
CA GLY A 116 6.59 1.13 10.85
C GLY A 116 6.53 1.89 9.53
N ASN A 117 7.23 1.43 8.48
CA ASN A 117 7.10 2.02 7.14
C ASN A 117 5.72 1.69 6.58
N PHE A 118 5.16 2.63 5.83
CA PHE A 118 3.91 2.38 5.13
C PHE A 118 4.16 1.64 3.81
N VAL A 119 3.33 0.64 3.57
CA VAL A 119 3.22 -0.07 2.31
C VAL A 119 1.80 0.05 1.81
N GLU A 120 1.64 0.64 0.64
CA GLU A 120 0.35 0.81 -0.01
C GLU A 120 0.12 -0.31 -1.03
N MET A 121 -1.07 -0.92 -0.97
CA MET A 121 -1.59 -1.78 -2.01
C MET A 121 -2.85 -1.13 -2.58
N GLN A 122 -2.87 -0.92 -3.89
CA GLN A 122 -3.88 -0.09 -4.53
C GLN A 122 -4.33 -0.64 -5.88
N ILE A 123 -5.38 -0.04 -6.42
CA ILE A 123 -5.76 -0.12 -7.83
C ILE A 123 -6.01 1.29 -8.38
N ASP A 124 -5.67 1.50 -9.65
CA ASP A 124 -6.08 2.71 -10.36
C ASP A 124 -7.58 2.63 -10.69
N ASN A 125 -8.34 3.66 -10.32
CA ASN A 125 -9.79 3.72 -10.57
C ASN A 125 -10.14 4.19 -11.99
N PHE A 126 -9.13 4.58 -12.77
CA PHE A 126 -9.26 5.03 -14.15
C PHE A 126 -8.46 4.09 -15.07
N ALA A 127 -9.00 3.79 -16.24
CA ALA A 127 -8.34 2.91 -17.20
C ALA A 127 -7.07 3.55 -17.79
N GLU A 128 -7.09 4.88 -17.98
CA GLU A 128 -5.98 5.63 -18.58
C GLU A 128 -5.38 6.64 -17.57
N PRO A 129 -4.04 6.70 -17.41
CA PRO A 129 -3.38 7.64 -16.49
C PRO A 129 -3.73 9.12 -16.73
N GLU A 130 -4.00 9.49 -17.98
CA GLU A 130 -4.42 10.85 -18.34
C GLU A 130 -5.77 11.21 -17.68
N GLN A 131 -6.71 10.27 -17.60
CA GLN A 131 -8.02 10.49 -16.97
C GLN A 131 -7.88 10.70 -15.46
N ALA A 132 -7.02 9.90 -14.80
CA ALA A 132 -6.69 10.11 -13.39
C ALA A 132 -6.07 11.50 -13.17
N THR A 133 -5.15 11.91 -14.06
CA THR A 133 -4.52 13.24 -14.00
C THR A 133 -5.52 14.38 -14.21
N GLU A 134 -6.49 14.21 -15.11
CA GLU A 134 -7.58 15.17 -15.30
C GLU A 134 -8.48 15.26 -14.07
N TYR A 135 -8.84 14.12 -13.47
CA TYR A 135 -9.60 14.08 -12.22
C TYR A 135 -8.90 14.82 -11.08
N MET A 136 -7.57 14.66 -10.94
CA MET A 136 -6.78 15.39 -9.92
C MET A 136 -6.82 16.92 -10.07
N ARG A 137 -7.13 17.43 -11.26
CA ARG A 137 -7.30 18.88 -11.52
C ARG A 137 -8.74 19.35 -11.30
N GLY A 138 -9.65 18.42 -11.03
CA GLY A 138 -11.08 18.67 -10.85
C GLY A 138 -11.44 19.17 -9.44
N PRO A 139 -12.68 19.67 -9.28
CA PRO A 139 -13.13 20.25 -8.02
C PRO A 139 -13.28 19.23 -6.88
N GLU A 140 -13.60 17.97 -7.17
CA GLU A 140 -13.72 16.92 -6.14
C GLU A 140 -12.37 16.64 -5.47
N TYR A 141 -11.30 16.52 -6.26
CA TYR A 141 -9.94 16.33 -5.75
C TYR A 141 -9.39 17.58 -5.07
N ALA A 142 -9.71 18.78 -5.59
CA ALA A 142 -9.30 20.04 -4.96
C ALA A 142 -9.96 20.26 -3.59
N ALA A 143 -11.18 19.75 -3.39
CA ALA A 143 -11.90 19.84 -2.12
C ALA A 143 -11.33 18.90 -1.05
N ASP A 144 -10.87 17.71 -1.47
CA ASP A 144 -10.24 16.72 -0.59
C ASP A 144 -9.33 15.78 -1.37
N SER A 145 -8.04 16.15 -1.43
CA SER A 145 -7.00 15.43 -2.15
C SER A 145 -6.51 14.17 -1.43
N VAL A 146 -6.99 13.91 -0.21
CA VAL A 146 -6.69 12.69 0.53
C VAL A 146 -7.79 11.68 0.28
N GLY A 147 -9.04 12.09 0.47
CA GLY A 147 -10.20 11.21 0.30
C GLY A 147 -10.71 10.56 1.57
N PRO A 148 -11.97 10.07 1.51
CA PRO A 148 -12.59 9.43 2.65
C PRO A 148 -11.95 8.07 2.93
N ALA A 149 -11.99 7.66 4.20
CA ALA A 149 -11.72 6.29 4.55
C ALA A 149 -12.85 5.37 4.04
N PHE A 150 -12.52 4.12 3.71
CA PHE A 150 -13.49 3.08 3.41
C PHE A 150 -13.28 1.85 4.28
N ASP A 151 -14.33 1.04 4.44
CA ASP A 151 -14.27 -0.23 5.16
C ASP A 151 -14.00 -1.37 4.15
N PRO A 152 -12.83 -2.03 4.20
CA PRO A 152 -12.49 -3.10 3.26
C PRO A 152 -13.37 -4.35 3.44
N GLU A 153 -13.91 -4.62 4.64
CA GLU A 153 -14.85 -5.73 4.85
C GLU A 153 -16.19 -5.46 4.17
N ALA A 154 -16.70 -4.23 4.33
CA ALA A 154 -17.93 -3.82 3.67
C ALA A 154 -17.78 -3.85 2.14
N MET A 155 -16.62 -3.44 1.63
CA MET A 155 -16.32 -3.48 0.19
C MET A 155 -16.24 -4.92 -0.32
N LEU A 156 -15.51 -5.79 0.38
CA LEU A 156 -15.41 -7.21 0.05
C LEU A 156 -16.78 -7.89 0.05
N ALA A 157 -17.61 -7.64 1.06
CA ALA A 157 -18.96 -8.18 1.15
C ALA A 157 -19.85 -7.68 0.00
N ALA A 158 -19.87 -6.38 -0.26
CA ALA A 158 -20.64 -5.80 -1.36
C ALA A 158 -20.20 -6.34 -2.73
N ARG A 159 -18.89 -6.50 -2.94
CA ARG A 159 -18.34 -7.09 -4.17
C ARG A 159 -18.82 -8.52 -4.37
N ARG A 160 -18.81 -9.34 -3.31
CA ARG A 160 -19.31 -10.73 -3.32
C ARG A 160 -20.81 -10.83 -3.57
N ASP A 161 -21.57 -9.84 -3.13
CA ASP A 161 -23.00 -9.72 -3.39
C ASP A 161 -23.33 -9.19 -4.81
N GLY A 162 -22.30 -8.95 -5.63
CA GLY A 162 -22.45 -8.61 -7.04
C GLY A 162 -22.40 -7.12 -7.36
N ALA A 163 -21.97 -6.27 -6.44
CA ALA A 163 -21.75 -4.85 -6.72
C ALA A 163 -20.67 -4.67 -7.82
N ASP A 164 -20.87 -3.65 -8.66
CA ASP A 164 -19.95 -3.27 -9.74
C ASP A 164 -18.75 -2.50 -9.18
N VAL A 165 -17.55 -2.78 -9.70
CA VAL A 165 -16.31 -2.08 -9.34
C VAL A 165 -16.46 -0.55 -9.44
N GLY A 166 -17.06 -0.06 -10.52
CA GLY A 166 -17.29 1.37 -10.74
C GLY A 166 -18.26 2.00 -9.74
N GLU A 167 -19.10 1.23 -9.05
CA GLU A 167 -19.86 1.71 -7.90
C GLU A 167 -18.98 1.78 -6.66
N LEU A 168 -18.26 0.70 -6.37
CA LEU A 168 -17.45 0.51 -5.15
C LEU A 168 -16.32 1.53 -5.01
N THR A 169 -15.71 1.92 -6.12
CA THR A 169 -14.54 2.82 -6.14
C THR A 169 -14.89 4.30 -6.05
N THR A 170 -16.18 4.64 -6.01
CA THR A 170 -16.62 6.03 -5.87
C THR A 170 -16.42 6.57 -4.45
N ARG A 171 -16.12 7.86 -4.35
CA ARG A 171 -16.04 8.55 -3.05
C ARG A 171 -17.39 8.55 -2.33
N SER A 172 -18.49 8.66 -3.07
CA SER A 172 -19.84 8.61 -2.52
C SER A 172 -20.15 7.27 -1.87
N TRP A 173 -19.69 6.14 -2.45
CA TRP A 173 -19.80 4.82 -1.85
C TRP A 173 -19.12 4.77 -0.48
N SER A 174 -17.87 5.27 -0.42
CA SER A 174 -17.03 5.27 0.79
C SER A 174 -17.58 6.16 1.91
N LEU A 175 -18.11 7.34 1.57
CA LEU A 175 -18.67 8.29 2.54
C LEU A 175 -19.89 7.75 3.31
N ARG A 176 -20.59 6.72 2.79
CA ARG A 176 -21.76 6.12 3.47
C ARG A 176 -21.40 5.52 4.82
N ALA A 177 -20.18 5.02 4.99
CA ALA A 177 -19.70 4.41 6.23
C ALA A 177 -19.41 5.44 7.34
N LYS A 178 -19.28 6.74 7.00
CA LYS A 178 -18.99 7.83 7.95
C LYS A 178 -17.78 7.54 8.85
N LEU A 179 -16.76 6.90 8.27
CA LEU A 179 -15.51 6.61 8.97
C LEU A 179 -14.76 7.92 9.31
N PRO A 180 -13.92 7.91 10.37
CA PRO A 180 -13.09 9.05 10.71
C PRO A 180 -12.14 9.41 9.55
N SER A 181 -11.63 10.64 9.59
CA SER A 181 -10.61 11.07 8.62
C SER A 181 -9.42 10.10 8.65
N PRO A 182 -8.89 9.68 7.49
CA PRO A 182 -7.70 8.81 7.44
C PRO A 182 -6.40 9.57 7.76
N MET A 183 -6.43 10.91 7.72
CA MET A 183 -5.24 11.75 7.85
C MET A 183 -4.42 11.52 9.11
N PRO A 184 -5.00 11.42 10.33
CA PRO A 184 -4.21 11.17 11.54
C PRO A 184 -3.36 9.92 11.43
N VAL A 185 -3.91 8.82 10.90
CA VAL A 185 -3.16 7.57 10.70
C VAL A 185 -2.06 7.79 9.67
N LEU A 186 -2.39 8.39 8.52
CA LEU A 186 -1.48 8.57 7.40
C LEU A 186 -0.26 9.43 7.77
N ILE A 187 -0.47 10.52 8.52
CA ILE A 187 0.64 11.39 8.97
C ILE A 187 1.36 10.85 10.21
N GLY A 188 0.98 9.68 10.72
CA GLY A 188 1.57 9.09 11.92
C GLY A 188 1.24 9.85 13.21
N ALA A 189 0.17 10.64 13.24
CA ALA A 189 -0.36 11.18 14.48
C ALA A 189 -0.99 10.03 15.26
N ALA A 190 -0.53 9.82 16.50
CA ALA A 190 -1.13 8.84 17.39
C ALA A 190 -2.62 9.14 17.58
N ASN A 191 -3.45 8.09 17.53
CA ASN A 191 -4.78 8.11 18.14
C ASN A 191 -4.64 7.99 19.66
#